data_AF-A0A1E5UIX4-F1
#
_entry.id   AF-A0A1E5UIX4-F1
#
_cell.length_a   1.000
_cell.length_b   1.000
_cell.length_c   1.000
_cell.angle_alpha   90.00
_cell.angle_beta   90.00
_cell.angle_gamma   90.00
#
_symmetry.space_group_name_H-M   'P 1'
#
loop_
_entity.id
_entity.type
_entity.pdbx_description
1 polymer ?
#
loop_
_entity_poly.entity_id
_entity_poly.type
_entity_poly.pdbx_seq_one_letter_code
_entity_poly.pdbx_strand_id
1 'polypeptide(L)'
;MYAVAALRSLFEVAFRLHLYRSNPDGNAGSWTSQKLIVKKPRREKVCPIPDSAQRTFYHVTTKVITLGGARGTVGWVDLWRGIVFWNVLEESPKLRGMPLPLPSKGNWSKFLNGCPYYSRDVIVNQSKDTIKYVEMEITQPTWGPVSDPQTYHQWLRSQNPESYSFIPGSWKAMIWSIVSRSLHGVTGSIDDLCIRRTSASLLASQCIISCCIKFHRDNKERKDTVGTLCLGRLPMA
;
A
#
# COMPACT_ATOMS: atom_id res chain seq x y z
N MET A 1 3.89 8.52 28.55
CA MET A 1 3.51 9.55 27.55
C MET A 1 3.19 8.85 26.23
N TYR A 2 2.11 9.24 25.55
CA TYR A 2 1.78 8.77 24.20
C TYR A 2 1.34 9.94 23.31
N ALA A 3 1.33 9.71 22.00
CA ALA A 3 0.88 10.69 21.03
C ALA A 3 -0.08 10.06 20.01
N VAL A 4 -1.05 10.83 19.55
CA VAL A 4 -1.98 10.44 18.48
C VAL A 4 -1.85 11.43 17.34
N ALA A 5 -1.61 10.93 16.13
CA ALA A 5 -1.42 11.75 14.95
C ALA A 5 -2.44 11.41 13.86
N ALA A 6 -3.09 12.43 13.30
CA ALA A 6 -3.99 12.31 12.16
C ALA A 6 -3.54 13.25 11.05
N LEU A 7 -3.42 12.72 9.82
CA LEU A 7 -3.01 13.47 8.65
C LEU A 7 -4.20 13.65 7.71
N ARG A 8 -4.56 14.91 7.45
CA ARG A 8 -5.57 15.29 6.47
C ARG A 8 -4.89 15.84 5.21
N SER A 9 -5.19 15.23 4.08
CA SER A 9 -4.76 15.72 2.76
C SER A 9 -5.51 17.02 2.43
N LEU A 10 -4.78 18.02 1.92
CA LEU A 10 -5.35 19.26 1.38
C LEU A 10 -5.17 19.25 -0.16
N PHE A 11 -5.23 20.42 -0.79
CA PHE A 11 -4.90 20.56 -2.21
C PHE A 11 -3.40 20.40 -2.47
N GLU A 12 -3.06 19.86 -3.64
CA GLU A 12 -1.68 19.60 -4.06
C GLU A 12 -0.87 18.87 -2.98
N VAL A 13 0.33 19.34 -2.66
CA VAL A 13 1.28 18.71 -1.74
C VAL A 13 1.12 19.18 -0.28
N ALA A 14 0.01 19.84 0.03
CA ALA A 14 -0.27 20.38 1.34
C ALA A 14 -1.09 19.40 2.20
N PHE A 15 -0.81 19.44 3.50
CA PHE A 15 -1.43 18.58 4.50
C PHE A 15 -1.76 19.39 5.75
N ARG A 16 -2.76 18.94 6.50
CA ARG A 16 -2.98 19.37 7.88
C ARG A 16 -2.72 18.19 8.81
N LEU A 17 -1.76 18.36 9.72
CA LEU A 17 -1.50 17.40 10.78
C LEU A 17 -2.24 17.85 12.04
N HIS A 18 -2.96 16.91 12.65
CA HIS A 18 -3.53 17.04 13.98
C HIS A 18 -2.74 16.12 14.90
N LEU A 19 -2.22 16.67 16.00
CA LEU A 19 -1.36 15.96 16.93
C LEU A 19 -1.82 16.16 18.35
N TYR A 20 -2.19 15.06 19.00
CA TYR A 20 -2.42 14.98 20.43
C TYR A 20 -1.16 14.50 21.14
N ARG A 21 -0.76 15.16 22.22
CA ARG A 21 0.31 14.68 23.13
C ARG A 21 -0.26 14.54 24.53
N SER A 22 -0.17 13.34 25.10
CA SER A 22 -0.54 13.13 26.51
C SER A 22 0.46 13.82 27.43
N ASN A 23 0.02 14.28 28.58
CA ASN A 23 0.95 14.76 29.59
C ASN A 23 1.62 13.57 30.31
N PRO A 24 2.83 13.73 30.87
CA PRO A 24 3.49 12.68 31.64
C PRO A 24 2.84 12.41 33.00
N ASP A 25 2.16 13.40 33.57
CA ASP A 25 1.51 13.39 34.89
C ASP A 25 0.14 12.68 34.91
N GLY A 26 -0.31 12.13 33.78
CA GLY A 26 -1.61 11.47 33.65
C GLY A 26 -2.79 12.42 33.38
N ASN A 27 -2.55 13.73 33.35
CA ASN A 27 -3.58 14.70 32.98
C ASN A 27 -3.89 14.66 31.48
N ALA A 28 -5.05 15.20 31.11
CA ALA A 28 -5.45 15.32 29.72
C ALA A 28 -4.41 16.12 28.93
N GLY A 29 -3.91 15.48 27.87
CA GLY A 29 -3.02 16.11 26.91
C GLY A 29 -3.65 17.22 26.09
N SER A 30 -2.89 17.79 25.16
CA SER A 30 -3.33 18.88 24.28
C SER A 30 -3.31 18.49 22.80
N TRP A 31 -4.26 19.04 22.04
CA TRP A 31 -4.29 18.96 20.57
C TRP A 31 -3.59 20.16 19.95
N THR A 32 -2.75 19.91 18.97
CA THR A 32 -2.12 20.92 18.11
C THR A 32 -2.46 20.63 16.65
N SER A 33 -2.51 21.68 15.83
CA SER A 33 -2.78 21.54 14.40
C SER A 33 -1.78 22.37 13.60
N GLN A 34 -1.18 21.78 12.58
CA GLN A 34 -0.19 22.45 11.75
C GLN A 34 -0.43 22.17 10.26
N LYS A 35 -0.29 23.20 9.42
CA LYS A 35 -0.24 23.03 7.96
C LYS A 35 1.19 22.67 7.55
N LEU A 36 1.31 21.63 6.74
CA LEU A 36 2.57 21.07 6.28
C LEU A 36 2.58 20.99 4.76
N ILE A 37 3.76 21.08 4.17
CA ILE A 37 3.98 20.95 2.73
C ILE A 37 5.10 19.93 2.51
N VAL A 38 4.92 18.99 1.59
CA VAL A 38 5.99 18.07 1.20
C VAL A 38 7.02 18.85 0.39
N LYS A 39 8.23 18.99 0.94
CA LYS A 39 9.34 19.64 0.23
C LYS A 39 9.81 18.71 -0.91
N LYS A 40 9.97 19.25 -2.12
CA LYS A 40 10.43 18.52 -3.33
C LYS A 40 9.60 17.26 -3.60
N PRO A 41 8.35 17.40 -4.04
CA PRO A 41 7.45 16.27 -4.19
C PRO A 41 7.92 15.43 -5.40
N ARG A 42 8.52 14.26 -5.10
CA ARG A 42 9.13 13.39 -6.11
C ARG A 42 8.10 12.53 -6.85
N ARG A 43 6.91 12.34 -6.26
CA ARG A 43 5.89 11.43 -6.78
C ARG A 43 5.35 11.90 -8.12
N GLU A 44 5.30 13.20 -8.37
CA GLU A 44 4.83 13.81 -9.61
C GLU A 44 5.75 13.45 -10.78
N LYS A 45 7.06 13.31 -10.52
CA LYS A 45 8.02 12.90 -11.54
C LYS A 45 8.05 11.39 -11.75
N VAL A 46 7.94 10.61 -10.67
CA VAL A 46 8.06 9.14 -10.71
C VAL A 46 6.75 8.45 -11.08
N CYS A 47 5.62 8.99 -10.63
CA CYS A 47 4.28 8.41 -10.70
C CYS A 47 3.22 9.54 -10.82
N PRO A 48 3.18 10.21 -12.00
CA PRO A 48 2.22 11.28 -12.26
C PRO A 48 0.78 10.76 -12.21
N ILE A 49 -0.15 11.68 -11.92
CA ILE A 49 -1.59 11.38 -11.99
C ILE A 49 -1.98 11.50 -13.47
N PRO A 50 -2.51 10.44 -14.11
CA PRO A 50 -2.96 10.50 -15.49
C PRO A 50 -4.27 11.29 -15.60
N ASP A 51 -4.51 11.91 -16.76
CA ASP A 51 -5.74 12.68 -17.02
C ASP A 51 -7.02 11.83 -16.90
N SER A 52 -6.89 10.51 -17.08
CA SER A 52 -7.98 9.54 -16.92
C SER A 52 -8.26 9.16 -15.46
N ALA A 53 -7.52 9.72 -14.49
CA ALA A 53 -7.73 9.42 -13.07
C ALA A 53 -8.97 10.16 -12.53
N GLN A 54 -9.88 9.42 -11.91
CA GLN A 54 -11.00 9.98 -11.14
C GLN A 54 -10.52 10.76 -9.91
N ARG A 55 -9.32 10.44 -9.42
CA ARG A 55 -8.76 11.03 -8.21
C ARG A 55 -7.78 12.16 -8.54
N THR A 56 -8.08 13.36 -8.06
CA THR A 56 -7.24 14.56 -8.23
C THR A 56 -6.34 14.87 -7.02
N PHE A 57 -6.57 14.24 -5.86
CA PHE A 57 -5.76 14.48 -4.66
C PHE A 57 -4.36 13.87 -4.77
N TYR A 58 -3.36 14.65 -4.33
CA TYR A 58 -1.97 14.19 -4.25
C TYR A 58 -1.80 12.94 -3.37
N HIS A 59 -2.55 12.85 -2.26
CA HIS A 59 -2.46 11.72 -1.34
C HIS A 59 -3.84 11.36 -0.79
N VAL A 60 -4.14 10.05 -0.78
CA VAL A 60 -5.27 9.49 -0.05
C VAL A 60 -4.73 8.41 0.88
N THR A 61 -4.87 8.65 2.18
CA THR A 61 -4.43 7.69 3.20
C THR A 61 -5.32 6.45 3.12
N THR A 62 -4.73 5.35 2.68
CA THR A 62 -5.34 4.01 2.65
C THR A 62 -4.93 3.17 3.85
N LYS A 63 -3.73 3.37 4.39
CA LYS A 63 -3.24 2.62 5.55
C LYS A 63 -2.30 3.49 6.37
N VAL A 64 -2.15 3.19 7.65
CA VAL A 64 -1.14 3.81 8.51
C VAL A 64 -0.18 2.72 8.97
N ILE A 65 1.11 3.02 8.93
CA ILE A 65 2.17 2.16 9.45
C ILE A 65 2.98 2.90 10.50
N THR A 66 3.47 2.18 11.50
CA THR A 66 4.35 2.72 12.53
C THR A 66 5.72 2.09 12.35
N LEU A 67 6.72 2.93 12.05
CA LEU A 67 8.12 2.50 12.11
C LEU A 67 8.64 2.53 13.55
N GLY A 68 8.08 3.41 14.39
CA GLY A 68 8.45 3.53 15.80
C GLY A 68 9.82 4.18 15.98
N GLY A 69 10.61 3.62 16.91
CA GLY A 69 11.89 4.16 17.34
C GLY A 69 11.76 5.41 18.21
N ALA A 70 12.90 5.96 18.64
CA ALA A 70 12.97 7.12 19.54
C ALA A 70 12.23 8.37 19.02
N ARG A 71 12.11 8.50 17.69
CA ARG A 71 11.44 9.62 17.01
C ARG A 71 9.92 9.43 16.86
N GLY A 72 9.40 8.23 17.17
CA GLY A 72 7.99 7.88 17.00
C GLY A 72 7.53 8.06 15.56
N THR A 73 8.22 7.44 14.60
CA THR A 73 7.97 7.67 13.17
C THR A 73 6.69 6.96 12.71
N VAL A 74 5.77 7.73 12.12
CA VAL A 74 4.50 7.27 11.55
C VAL A 74 4.50 7.52 10.03
N GLY A 75 3.96 6.57 9.28
CA GLY A 75 3.80 6.64 7.83
C GLY A 75 2.33 6.53 7.41
N TRP A 76 1.80 7.54 6.74
CA TRP A 76 0.51 7.47 6.06
C TRP A 76 0.73 6.97 4.63
N VAL A 77 0.16 5.80 4.35
CA VAL A 77 0.34 5.06 3.11
C VAL A 77 -0.83 5.34 2.18
N ASP A 78 -0.49 5.80 0.99
CA ASP A 78 -1.33 5.78 -0.19
C ASP A 78 -0.81 4.64 -1.05
N LEU A 79 -1.54 3.52 -1.04
CA LEU A 79 -1.12 2.28 -1.71
C LEU A 79 -0.92 2.47 -3.21
N TRP A 80 -1.49 3.50 -3.85
CA TRP A 80 -1.22 3.79 -5.26
C TRP A 80 0.06 4.58 -5.46
N ARG A 81 0.29 5.63 -4.66
CA ARG A 81 1.33 6.63 -4.98
C ARG A 81 2.54 6.61 -4.05
N GLY A 82 2.40 6.25 -2.77
CA GLY A 82 3.52 6.42 -1.84
C GLY A 82 3.18 6.52 -0.36
N ILE A 83 4.23 6.65 0.45
CA ILE A 83 4.14 6.81 1.90
C ILE A 83 4.62 8.21 2.32
N VAL A 84 3.83 8.91 3.13
CA VAL A 84 4.21 10.18 3.75
C VAL A 84 4.62 9.89 5.19
N PHE A 85 5.85 10.22 5.57
CA PHE A 85 6.38 10.00 6.91
C PHE A 85 6.44 11.28 7.75
N TRP A 86 6.21 11.12 9.04
CA TRP A 86 6.38 12.15 10.07
C TRP A 86 6.94 11.55 11.36
N ASN A 87 7.77 12.31 12.05
CA ASN A 87 8.31 11.94 13.34
C ASN A 87 7.52 12.66 14.42
N VAL A 88 6.66 11.93 15.12
CA VAL A 88 5.66 12.53 16.03
C VAL A 88 6.31 13.11 17.29
N LEU A 89 7.44 12.54 17.71
CA LEU A 89 8.13 12.91 18.94
C LEU A 89 9.22 13.97 18.74
N GLU A 90 9.45 14.43 17.51
CA GLU A 90 10.34 15.56 17.26
C GLU A 90 9.62 16.90 17.44
N GLU A 91 10.37 17.92 17.84
CA GLU A 91 9.85 19.29 17.95
C GLU A 91 9.68 19.96 16.58
N SER A 92 10.60 19.71 15.63
CA SER A 92 10.58 20.32 14.28
C SER A 92 10.70 19.29 13.13
N PRO A 93 9.88 18.23 13.11
CA PRO A 93 9.93 17.20 12.08
C PRO A 93 9.65 17.74 10.68
N LYS A 94 10.40 17.22 9.70
CA LYS A 94 10.16 17.48 8.28
C LYS A 94 9.29 16.38 7.68
N LEU A 95 8.23 16.78 6.97
CA LEU A 95 7.38 15.86 6.21
C LEU A 95 8.19 15.26 5.07
N ARG A 96 8.25 13.92 4.99
CA ARG A 96 9.03 13.19 3.99
C ARG A 96 8.12 12.35 3.11
N GLY A 97 8.19 12.54 1.80
CA GLY A 97 7.46 11.73 0.84
C GLY A 97 8.36 10.64 0.25
N MET A 98 7.91 9.39 0.31
CA MET A 98 8.48 8.26 -0.42
C MET A 98 7.48 7.80 -1.49
N PRO A 99 7.86 7.68 -2.77
CA PRO A 99 7.05 7.04 -3.80
C PRO A 99 7.04 5.52 -3.59
N LEU A 100 5.93 4.88 -3.92
CA LEU A 100 5.90 3.43 -4.12
C LEU A 100 6.25 3.11 -5.59
N PRO A 101 6.68 1.87 -5.90
CA PRO A 101 6.85 1.43 -7.28
C PRO A 101 5.61 1.68 -8.13
N LEU A 102 5.84 1.94 -9.42
CA LEU A 102 4.75 2.09 -10.39
C LEU A 102 3.86 0.85 -10.43
N PRO A 103 2.54 1.00 -10.66
CA PRO A 103 1.66 -0.12 -10.90
C PRO A 103 2.14 -0.97 -12.06
N SER A 104 1.99 -2.27 -11.90
CA SER A 104 2.21 -3.27 -12.94
C SER A 104 1.21 -3.09 -14.06
N LYS A 105 1.56 -3.57 -15.26
CA LYS A 105 0.75 -3.39 -16.48
C LYS A 105 -0.69 -3.86 -16.29
N GLY A 106 -0.91 -5.00 -15.64
CA GLY A 106 -2.26 -5.54 -15.38
C GLY A 106 -3.12 -4.71 -14.42
N ASN A 107 -2.53 -3.72 -13.73
CA ASN A 107 -3.24 -2.82 -12.81
C ASN A 107 -3.33 -1.38 -13.35
N TRP A 108 -2.84 -1.07 -14.55
CA TRP A 108 -2.86 0.29 -15.09
C TRP A 108 -4.26 0.90 -15.18
N SER A 109 -5.27 0.13 -15.62
CA SER A 109 -6.66 0.60 -15.67
C SER A 109 -7.25 0.90 -14.29
N LYS A 110 -6.72 0.29 -13.23
CA LYS A 110 -7.16 0.48 -11.84
C LYS A 110 -6.38 1.58 -11.12
N PHE A 111 -5.25 2.02 -11.67
CA PHE A 111 -4.41 3.01 -11.04
C PHE A 111 -5.20 4.30 -10.81
N LEU A 112 -5.36 4.69 -9.54
CA LEU A 112 -6.17 5.85 -9.08
C LEU A 112 -7.66 5.83 -9.44
N ASN A 113 -8.14 4.77 -10.11
CA ASN A 113 -9.52 4.56 -10.51
C ASN A 113 -10.20 3.40 -9.77
N GLY A 114 -9.41 2.59 -9.04
CA GLY A 114 -9.88 1.43 -8.31
C GLY A 114 -9.40 1.39 -6.87
N CYS A 115 -10.04 0.52 -6.10
CA CYS A 115 -9.65 0.21 -4.73
C CYS A 115 -8.29 -0.53 -4.70
N PRO A 116 -7.25 0.02 -4.03
CA PRO A 116 -5.92 -0.60 -4.03
C PRO A 116 -5.82 -1.85 -3.15
N TYR A 117 -6.72 -2.05 -2.17
CA TYR A 117 -6.60 -3.15 -1.20
C TYR A 117 -6.68 -4.55 -1.82
N TYR A 118 -7.23 -4.68 -3.04
CA TYR A 118 -7.30 -5.96 -3.73
C TYR A 118 -5.98 -6.41 -4.35
N SER A 119 -5.09 -5.46 -4.62
CA SER A 119 -3.87 -5.73 -5.39
C SER A 119 -2.61 -5.16 -4.76
N ARG A 120 -2.69 -4.37 -3.68
CA ARG A 120 -1.52 -3.72 -3.08
C ARG A 120 -1.58 -3.72 -1.57
N ASP A 121 -0.45 -3.97 -0.92
CA ASP A 121 -0.29 -3.78 0.53
C ASP A 121 1.15 -3.39 0.92
N VAL A 122 1.28 -2.80 2.12
CA VAL A 122 2.56 -2.46 2.75
C VAL A 122 2.60 -3.02 4.17
N ILE A 123 3.73 -3.61 4.53
CA ILE A 123 4.00 -4.08 5.89
C ILE A 123 5.39 -3.63 6.36
N VAL A 124 5.50 -3.34 7.65
CA VAL A 124 6.77 -3.02 8.30
C VAL A 124 7.31 -4.29 8.94
N ASN A 125 8.53 -4.65 8.59
CA ASN A 125 9.31 -5.66 9.28
C ASN A 125 10.30 -4.96 10.21
N GLN A 126 9.93 -4.87 11.48
CA GLN A 126 10.72 -4.18 12.51
C GLN A 126 12.06 -4.86 12.76
N SER A 127 12.11 -6.20 12.77
CA SER A 127 13.36 -6.93 13.07
C SER A 127 14.42 -6.77 11.98
N LYS A 128 13.99 -6.61 10.73
CA LYS A 128 14.90 -6.37 9.59
C LYS A 128 15.02 -4.90 9.24
N ASP A 129 14.33 -4.00 9.95
CA ASP A 129 14.27 -2.57 9.64
C ASP A 129 13.97 -2.35 8.15
N THR A 130 12.90 -2.99 7.66
CA THR A 130 12.47 -2.92 6.27
C THR A 130 10.98 -2.66 6.14
N ILE A 131 10.61 -1.92 5.11
CA ILE A 131 9.24 -1.81 4.63
C ILE A 131 9.13 -2.73 3.42
N LYS A 132 8.20 -3.68 3.50
CA LYS A 132 7.86 -4.53 2.37
C LYS A 132 6.59 -4.01 1.73
N TYR A 133 6.62 -3.94 0.41
CA TYR A 133 5.50 -3.57 -0.42
C TYR A 133 5.20 -4.76 -1.35
N VAL A 134 3.92 -5.08 -1.51
CA VAL A 134 3.46 -6.15 -2.41
C VAL A 134 2.46 -5.59 -3.40
N GLU A 135 2.55 -6.08 -4.64
CA GLU A 135 1.56 -5.91 -5.67
C GLU A 135 1.14 -7.26 -6.24
N MET A 136 -0.15 -7.43 -6.52
CA MET A 136 -0.71 -8.59 -7.21
C MET A 136 -1.39 -8.16 -8.51
N GLU A 137 -1.05 -8.82 -9.60
CA GLU A 137 -1.80 -8.80 -10.85
C GLU A 137 -2.68 -10.05 -10.87
N ILE A 138 -4.00 -9.87 -10.95
CA ILE A 138 -4.98 -10.96 -10.96
C ILE A 138 -5.69 -10.95 -12.32
N THR A 139 -5.49 -12.02 -13.08
CA THR A 139 -6.28 -12.34 -14.28
C THR A 139 -7.46 -13.17 -13.83
N GLN A 140 -8.68 -12.65 -14.02
CA GLN A 140 -9.88 -13.40 -13.69
C GLN A 140 -10.03 -14.61 -14.63
N PRO A 141 -10.56 -15.73 -14.13
CA PRO A 141 -10.98 -16.82 -14.99
C PRO A 141 -12.00 -16.32 -16.00
N THR A 142 -11.95 -16.85 -17.21
CA THR A 142 -12.87 -16.48 -18.28
C THR A 142 -13.33 -17.70 -19.05
N TRP A 143 -14.44 -17.57 -19.75
CA TRP A 143 -14.90 -18.56 -20.71
C TRP A 143 -14.44 -18.12 -22.09
N GLY A 144 -13.69 -18.98 -22.77
CA GLY A 144 -13.16 -18.70 -24.10
C GLY A 144 -13.44 -19.83 -25.08
N PRO A 145 -13.41 -19.54 -26.39
CA PRO A 145 -13.50 -20.58 -27.42
C PRO A 145 -12.38 -21.59 -27.20
N VAL A 146 -12.68 -22.87 -27.41
CA VAL A 146 -11.66 -23.93 -27.38
C VAL A 146 -10.54 -23.55 -28.36
N SER A 147 -9.28 -23.61 -27.91
CA SER A 147 -8.10 -23.47 -28.77
C SER A 147 -8.23 -24.36 -30.02
N ASP A 148 -7.56 -23.98 -31.12
CA ASP A 148 -7.56 -24.76 -32.37
C ASP A 148 -7.35 -26.26 -32.07
N PRO A 149 -8.32 -27.13 -32.43
CA PRO A 149 -8.28 -28.52 -32.03
C PRO A 149 -7.05 -29.23 -32.62
N GLN A 150 -6.13 -29.61 -31.75
CA GLN A 150 -4.90 -30.32 -32.14
C GLN A 150 -5.17 -31.79 -32.51
N THR A 151 -6.39 -32.29 -32.27
CA THR A 151 -6.79 -33.68 -32.54
C THR A 151 -8.24 -33.76 -33.06
N TYR A 152 -8.55 -34.80 -33.85
CA TYR A 152 -9.89 -35.06 -34.38
C TYR A 152 -10.97 -35.12 -33.29
N HIS A 153 -10.68 -35.73 -32.13
CA HIS A 153 -11.62 -35.80 -31.00
C HIS A 153 -11.82 -34.47 -30.26
N GLN A 154 -10.88 -33.51 -30.37
CA GLN A 154 -11.09 -32.15 -29.87
C GLN A 154 -11.95 -31.35 -30.84
N TRP A 155 -11.75 -31.52 -32.16
CA TRP A 155 -12.58 -30.90 -33.20
C TRP A 155 -14.03 -31.37 -33.11
N LEU A 156 -14.26 -32.68 -32.95
CA LEU A 156 -15.62 -33.22 -32.83
C LEU A 156 -16.37 -32.64 -31.61
N ARG A 157 -15.65 -32.33 -30.52
CA ARG A 157 -16.21 -31.68 -29.30
C ARG A 157 -16.44 -30.19 -29.46
N SER A 158 -15.66 -29.51 -30.31
CA SER A 158 -15.82 -28.06 -30.56
C SER A 158 -17.02 -27.73 -31.45
N GLN A 159 -17.55 -28.71 -32.19
CA GLN A 159 -18.78 -28.58 -32.99
C GLN A 159 -20.07 -28.48 -32.14
N ASN A 160 -19.99 -28.66 -30.82
CA ASN A 160 -21.12 -28.50 -29.91
C ASN A 160 -21.29 -27.00 -29.55
N PRO A 161 -22.50 -26.39 -29.59
CA PRO A 161 -22.71 -24.97 -29.26
C PRO A 161 -22.28 -24.53 -27.85
N GLU A 162 -22.05 -25.50 -26.94
CA GLU A 162 -21.50 -25.29 -25.60
C GLU A 162 -19.96 -25.34 -25.54
N SER A 163 -19.24 -25.19 -26.66
CA SER A 163 -17.78 -25.28 -26.74
C SER A 163 -17.04 -24.05 -26.18
N TYR A 164 -17.43 -23.59 -25.00
CA TYR A 164 -16.64 -22.71 -24.17
C TYR A 164 -15.84 -23.55 -23.18
N SER A 165 -14.53 -23.35 -23.14
CA SER A 165 -13.69 -23.95 -22.11
C SER A 165 -13.44 -22.94 -21.00
N PHE A 166 -13.43 -23.42 -19.75
CA PHE A 166 -13.03 -22.63 -18.61
C PHE A 166 -11.52 -22.38 -18.72
N ILE A 167 -11.13 -21.12 -18.95
CA ILE A 167 -9.74 -20.68 -18.89
C ILE A 167 -9.49 -20.26 -17.45
N PRO A 168 -8.67 -21.00 -16.68
CA PRO A 168 -8.37 -20.64 -15.31
C PRO A 168 -7.72 -19.27 -15.25
N GLY A 169 -8.08 -18.51 -14.22
CA GLY A 169 -7.39 -17.28 -13.91
C GLY A 169 -5.91 -17.53 -13.56
N SER A 170 -5.17 -16.45 -13.44
CA SER A 170 -3.77 -16.51 -12.99
C SER A 170 -3.49 -15.33 -12.07
N TRP A 171 -2.48 -15.47 -11.22
CA TRP A 171 -1.99 -14.33 -10.48
C TRP A 171 -0.47 -14.27 -10.48
N LYS A 172 0.03 -13.05 -10.37
CA LYS A 172 1.45 -12.76 -10.22
C LYS A 172 1.64 -11.75 -9.11
N ALA A 173 2.51 -12.04 -8.16
CA ALA A 173 2.87 -11.12 -7.11
C ALA A 173 4.29 -10.59 -7.32
N MET A 174 4.46 -9.30 -7.05
CA MET A 174 5.75 -8.64 -6.98
C MET A 174 5.93 -8.05 -5.59
N ILE A 175 7.12 -8.26 -5.02
CA ILE A 175 7.46 -7.81 -3.68
C ILE A 175 8.68 -6.93 -3.79
N TRP A 176 8.62 -5.77 -3.16
CA TRP A 176 9.71 -4.83 -3.02
C TRP A 176 10.05 -4.71 -1.54
N SER A 177 11.33 -4.73 -1.21
CA SER A 177 11.82 -4.47 0.15
C SER A 177 12.66 -3.20 0.15
N ILE A 178 12.32 -2.27 1.04
CA ILE A 178 12.96 -0.97 1.21
C ILE A 178 13.52 -0.93 2.63
N VAL A 179 14.81 -0.60 2.80
CA VAL A 179 15.41 -0.48 4.14
C VAL A 179 14.93 0.83 4.78
N SER A 180 14.48 0.80 6.05
CA SER A 180 13.99 2.01 6.74
C SER A 180 15.10 2.88 7.30
N ARG A 181 16.29 2.35 7.62
CA ARG A 181 17.49 3.14 7.93
C ARG A 181 17.87 4.15 6.84
N SER A 182 17.68 3.82 5.55
CA SER A 182 17.86 4.78 4.45
C SER A 182 16.85 5.94 4.47
N LEU A 183 15.76 5.85 5.25
CA LEU A 183 14.86 6.98 5.47
C LEU A 183 15.42 7.96 6.53
N HIS A 184 16.38 7.54 7.37
CA HIS A 184 16.90 8.36 8.48
C HIS A 184 18.02 9.33 8.07
N GLY A 185 18.75 9.08 6.97
CA GLY A 185 19.93 9.86 6.58
C GLY A 185 19.92 10.56 5.21
N VAL A 186 18.88 10.39 4.38
CA VAL A 186 18.98 10.78 2.97
C VAL A 186 18.34 12.15 2.70
N THR A 187 19.19 13.16 2.55
CA THR A 187 18.95 14.36 1.71
C THR A 187 19.22 14.08 0.21
N GLY A 188 19.73 12.87 -0.11
CA GLY A 188 20.10 12.38 -1.45
C GLY A 188 18.97 11.73 -2.28
N SER A 189 19.34 11.16 -3.42
CA SER A 189 18.39 10.62 -4.42
C SER A 189 17.73 9.32 -3.95
N ILE A 190 16.51 9.06 -4.43
CA ILE A 190 15.83 7.76 -4.23
C ILE A 190 16.50 6.66 -5.07
N ASP A 191 17.35 7.03 -6.02
CA ASP A 191 18.23 6.11 -6.74
C ASP A 191 19.20 5.39 -5.79
N ASP A 192 19.41 5.90 -4.56
CA ASP A 192 20.23 5.28 -3.51
C ASP A 192 19.44 4.34 -2.57
N LEU A 193 18.11 4.21 -2.72
CA LEU A 193 17.35 3.23 -1.95
C LEU A 193 17.60 1.83 -2.53
N CYS A 194 18.19 0.95 -1.74
CA CYS A 194 18.37 -0.46 -2.12
C CYS A 194 17.00 -1.17 -2.17
N ILE A 195 16.33 -1.08 -3.32
CA ILE A 195 15.05 -1.72 -3.58
C ILE A 195 15.34 -3.12 -4.12
N ARG A 196 15.09 -4.14 -3.29
CA ARG A 196 15.17 -5.54 -3.74
C ARG A 196 13.82 -5.99 -4.26
N ARG A 197 13.78 -6.47 -5.51
CA ARG A 197 12.58 -6.97 -6.18
C ARG A 197 12.60 -8.49 -6.24
N THR A 198 11.47 -9.13 -5.92
CA THR A 198 11.27 -10.56 -6.09
C THR A 198 9.88 -10.81 -6.70
N SER A 199 9.75 -11.79 -7.58
CA SER A 199 8.49 -12.16 -8.22
C SER A 199 8.11 -13.61 -7.94
N ALA A 200 6.82 -13.86 -7.75
CA ALA A 200 6.25 -15.21 -7.68
C ALA A 200 4.98 -15.28 -8.55
N SER A 201 4.75 -16.41 -9.22
CA SER A 201 3.59 -16.65 -10.08
C SER A 201 3.10 -18.09 -9.91
N LEU A 202 1.79 -18.28 -9.78
CA LEU A 202 1.16 -19.61 -9.72
C LEU A 202 -0.13 -19.61 -10.56
N LEU A 203 -0.46 -20.77 -11.17
CA LEU A 203 -1.76 -20.99 -11.80
C LEU A 203 -2.84 -21.03 -10.70
N ALA A 204 -3.98 -20.36 -10.93
CA ALA A 204 -5.06 -20.31 -9.95
C ALA A 204 -5.91 -21.60 -9.98
N SER A 205 -5.38 -22.73 -9.51
CA SER A 205 -6.21 -23.90 -9.21
C SER A 205 -6.68 -23.84 -7.76
N GLN A 206 -7.98 -23.55 -7.54
CA GLN A 206 -8.81 -23.73 -6.33
C GLN A 206 -8.33 -23.23 -4.94
N CYS A 207 -7.06 -22.83 -4.74
CA CYS A 207 -6.52 -22.50 -3.41
C CYS A 207 -6.65 -21.02 -3.00
N ILE A 208 -7.22 -20.15 -3.84
CA ILE A 208 -7.16 -18.68 -3.65
C ILE A 208 -7.95 -18.22 -2.41
N ILE A 209 -9.03 -18.91 -2.04
CA ILE A 209 -9.79 -18.53 -0.84
C ILE A 209 -8.95 -18.81 0.43
N SER A 210 -8.07 -19.82 0.43
CA SER A 210 -7.29 -20.19 1.61
C SER A 210 -6.10 -19.25 1.90
N CYS A 211 -5.37 -18.78 0.88
CA CYS A 211 -4.20 -17.90 1.10
C CYS A 211 -4.59 -16.47 1.50
N CYS A 212 -5.62 -15.90 0.87
CA CYS A 212 -6.14 -14.59 1.28
C CYS A 212 -6.76 -14.65 2.69
N ILE A 213 -7.42 -15.76 3.05
CA ILE A 213 -7.93 -15.97 4.41
C ILE A 213 -6.79 -16.16 5.40
N LYS A 214 -5.69 -16.87 5.09
CA LYS A 214 -4.59 -17.08 6.05
C LYS A 214 -3.88 -15.78 6.42
N PHE A 215 -3.64 -14.89 5.45
CA PHE A 215 -3.08 -13.56 5.71
C PHE A 215 -4.01 -12.67 6.57
N HIS A 216 -5.33 -12.88 6.46
CA HIS A 216 -6.32 -12.15 7.23
C HIS A 216 -6.66 -12.78 8.59
N ARG A 217 -6.59 -14.12 8.72
CA ARG A 217 -6.95 -14.90 9.91
C ARG A 217 -5.93 -14.73 11.03
N ASP A 218 -4.67 -14.53 10.70
CA ASP A 218 -3.62 -14.17 11.66
C ASP A 218 -3.75 -12.71 12.17
N ASN A 219 -4.67 -11.91 11.61
CA ASN A 219 -4.86 -10.49 11.96
C ASN A 219 -6.30 -10.12 12.36
N LYS A 220 -7.21 -11.09 12.51
CA LYS A 220 -8.63 -10.82 12.76
C LYS A 220 -9.08 -11.30 14.13
N GLU A 221 -8.58 -10.64 15.17
CA GLU A 221 -9.36 -10.41 16.38
C GLU A 221 -9.59 -8.91 16.58
N ARG A 222 -10.78 -8.48 16.11
CA ARG A 222 -11.71 -7.47 16.65
C ARG A 222 -12.26 -6.52 15.57
N LYS A 223 -13.51 -6.83 15.23
CA LYS A 223 -14.59 -5.96 14.75
C LYS A 223 -14.96 -4.96 15.87
N ASP A 224 -15.47 -3.73 15.72
CA ASP A 224 -16.30 -3.05 14.71
C ASP A 224 -16.09 -1.50 14.79
N THR A 225 -16.76 -0.80 13.86
CA THR A 225 -17.21 0.62 13.86
C THR A 225 -16.43 1.65 13.01
N VAL A 226 -17.24 2.41 12.27
CA VAL A 226 -16.95 3.45 11.27
C VAL A 226 -16.07 4.57 11.82
N GLY A 227 -15.08 4.96 11.03
CA GLY A 227 -14.05 5.95 11.38
C GLY A 227 -12.71 5.27 11.63
N THR A 228 -11.88 5.14 10.59
CA THR A 228 -10.55 4.52 10.73
C THR A 228 -9.59 5.45 11.48
N LEU A 229 -9.75 5.52 12.80
CA LEU A 229 -8.74 5.93 13.76
C LEU A 229 -7.82 4.73 13.97
N CYS A 230 -6.75 4.62 13.18
CA CYS A 230 -5.69 3.66 13.48
C CYS A 230 -4.86 4.18 14.65
N LEU A 231 -5.26 3.84 15.88
CA LEU A 231 -4.46 4.02 17.10
C LEU A 231 -3.29 3.03 17.08
N GLY A 232 -2.13 3.48 16.59
CA GLY A 232 -0.88 2.78 16.82
C GLY A 232 -0.48 2.93 18.28
N ARG A 233 -0.63 1.88 19.10
CA ARG A 233 -0.01 1.83 20.44
C ARG A 233 1.50 1.74 20.29
N LEU A 234 2.22 2.73 20.81
CA LEU A 234 3.65 2.64 21.08
C LEU A 234 3.82 2.22 22.54
N PRO A 235 4.26 0.98 22.84
CA PRO A 235 4.84 0.70 24.14
C PRO A 235 6.23 1.37 24.18
N MET A 236 6.45 2.24 25.17
CA MET A 236 7.79 2.70 25.51
C MET A 236 8.35 1.78 26.59
N ALA A 237 9.59 1.33 26.39
CA ALA A 237 10.46 0.87 27.47
C ALA A 237 11.15 2.08 28.10
#